data_AF-A0A9W8LSZ2-F1
#
_entry.id   AF-A0A9W8LSZ2-F1
#
_cell.length_a   1.000
_cell.length_b   1.000
_cell.length_c   1.000
_cell.angle_alpha   90.00
_cell.angle_beta   90.00
_cell.angle_gamma   90.00
#
_symmetry.space_group_name_H-M   'P 1'
#
loop_
_entity.id
_entity.type
_entity.pdbx_description
1 polymer ?
#
loop_
_entity_poly.entity_id
_entity_poly.type
_entity_poly.pdbx_seq_one_letter_code
_entity_poly.pdbx_strand_id
1 'polypeptide(L)'
;MDTGTSFLLGDPNSIQLISRIIGADFRTGDMSCAHLNNLKSFWISLGGFKFEIAPEHYVYRDPEKKTCSSAWVPSYDSPFWVLGDSFLRAYYAVFDMKDKKVGLAPINMPLRHF
;
A
#
# COMPACT_ATOMS: atom_id res chain seq x y z
N MET A 1 9.76 5.43 -1.87
CA MET A 1 9.38 5.35 -0.44
C MET A 1 9.24 6.76 0.05
N ASP A 2 8.13 7.10 0.69
CA ASP A 2 7.87 8.46 1.15
C ASP A 2 7.21 8.41 2.53
N THR A 3 7.96 8.76 3.56
CA THR A 3 7.47 8.80 4.94
C THR A 3 6.53 9.98 5.21
N GLY A 4 6.38 10.91 4.26
CA GLY A 4 5.46 12.05 4.35
C GLY A 4 4.08 11.80 3.75
N THR A 5 3.87 10.64 3.11
CA THR A 5 2.62 10.29 2.42
C THR A 5 1.92 9.14 3.13
N SER A 6 0.62 9.26 3.40
CA SER A 6 -0.14 8.19 4.06
C SER A 6 -0.46 6.99 3.15
N PHE A 7 -0.57 7.25 1.84
CA PHE A 7 -1.21 6.37 0.85
C PHE A 7 -0.22 5.71 -0.12
N LEU A 8 -0.76 4.85 -0.98
CA LEU A 8 -0.08 4.27 -2.14
C LEU A 8 -0.50 5.08 -3.36
N LEU A 9 0.42 5.88 -3.90
CA LEU A 9 0.13 6.69 -5.09
C LEU A 9 0.66 6.00 -6.34
N GLY A 10 -0.16 5.97 -7.39
CA GLY A 10 0.20 5.39 -8.67
C GLY A 10 -0.48 6.10 -9.83
N ASP A 11 -0.15 5.70 -11.06
CA ASP A 11 -0.73 6.31 -12.24
C ASP A 11 -2.26 6.03 -12.31
N PRO A 12 -3.04 6.94 -12.91
CA PRO A 12 -4.50 6.81 -12.95
C PRO A 12 -5.02 5.50 -13.57
N ASN A 13 -4.32 4.93 -14.56
CA ASN A 13 -4.79 3.71 -15.22
C ASN A 13 -4.60 2.48 -14.32
N SER A 14 -3.44 2.36 -13.67
CA SER A 14 -3.18 1.30 -12.71
C SER A 14 -4.12 1.39 -11.51
N ILE A 15 -4.33 2.59 -10.96
CA ILE A 15 -5.23 2.78 -9.82
C ILE A 15 -6.69 2.50 -10.22
N GLN A 16 -7.12 2.88 -11.43
CA GLN A 16 -8.46 2.52 -11.92
C GLN A 16 -8.67 1.01 -11.99
N LEU A 17 -7.67 0.26 -12.46
CA LEU A 17 -7.74 -1.21 -12.48
C LEU A 17 -7.83 -1.77 -11.05
N ILE A 18 -6.98 -1.29 -10.13
CA ILE A 18 -6.98 -1.72 -8.74
C ILE A 18 -8.34 -1.42 -8.07
N SER A 19 -8.87 -0.20 -8.24
CA SER A 19 -10.18 0.21 -7.72
C SER A 19 -11.29 -0.73 -8.19
N ARG A 20 -11.29 -1.13 -9.48
CA ARG A 20 -12.26 -2.12 -10.00
C ARG A 20 -12.11 -3.49 -9.34
N ILE A 21 -10.88 -3.96 -9.12
CA ILE A 21 -10.61 -5.27 -8.51
C ILE A 21 -11.14 -5.32 -7.07
N ILE A 22 -10.95 -4.25 -6.30
CA ILE A 22 -11.33 -4.21 -4.89
C ILE A 22 -12.75 -3.67 -4.65
N GLY A 23 -13.44 -3.22 -5.70
CA GLY A 23 -14.78 -2.62 -5.59
C GLY A 23 -14.79 -1.25 -4.92
N ALA A 24 -13.73 -0.46 -5.12
CA ALA A 24 -13.64 0.93 -4.68
C ALA A 24 -14.00 1.92 -5.79
N ASP A 25 -14.55 3.06 -5.40
CA ASP A 25 -14.68 4.19 -6.28
C ASP A 25 -13.30 4.71 -6.67
N PHE A 26 -13.08 4.97 -7.96
CA PHE A 26 -11.78 5.41 -8.47
C PHE A 26 -11.42 6.84 -8.02
N ARG A 27 -12.41 7.70 -7.80
CA ARG A 27 -12.19 9.13 -7.47
C ARG A 27 -12.09 9.35 -5.97
N THR A 28 -12.95 8.71 -5.20
CA THR A 28 -13.00 8.91 -3.74
C THR A 28 -12.26 7.82 -2.96
N GLY A 29 -12.05 6.64 -3.57
CA GLY A 29 -11.53 5.47 -2.89
C GLY A 29 -12.56 4.76 -2.01
N ASP A 30 -13.80 5.25 -1.93
CA ASP A 30 -14.82 4.68 -1.07
C ASP A 30 -15.26 3.30 -1.55
N MET A 31 -15.52 2.40 -0.60
CA MET A 31 -15.93 1.04 -0.86
C MET A 31 -16.80 0.48 0.27
N SER A 32 -17.54 -0.59 -0.04
CA SER A 32 -18.32 -1.32 0.96
C SER A 32 -17.41 -2.12 1.90
N CYS A 33 -17.66 -2.04 3.20
CA CYS A 33 -17.00 -2.89 4.19
C CYS A 33 -17.53 -4.35 4.21
N ALA A 34 -18.56 -4.68 3.44
CA ALA A 34 -19.24 -5.98 3.52
C ALA A 34 -18.39 -7.17 3.03
N HIS A 35 -17.42 -6.93 2.15
CA HIS A 35 -16.68 -7.98 1.44
C HIS A 35 -15.17 -7.93 1.68
N LEU A 36 -14.73 -7.32 2.79
CA LEU A 36 -13.29 -7.19 3.09
C LEU A 36 -12.56 -8.53 3.17
N ASN A 37 -13.23 -9.59 3.62
CA ASN A 37 -12.65 -10.94 3.72
C ASN A 37 -12.35 -11.58 2.35
N ASN A 38 -12.91 -11.03 1.26
CA ASN A 38 -12.67 -11.54 -0.10
C ASN A 38 -11.54 -10.81 -0.82
N LEU A 39 -11.04 -9.71 -0.23
CA LEU A 39 -9.98 -8.91 -0.82
C LEU A 39 -8.67 -9.71 -0.87
N LYS A 40 -7.91 -9.49 -1.95
CA LYS A 40 -6.64 -10.17 -2.20
C LYS A 40 -5.48 -9.24 -1.93
N SER A 41 -4.35 -9.79 -1.51
CA SER A 41 -3.12 -9.02 -1.40
C SER A 41 -2.60 -8.59 -2.76
N PHE A 42 -2.02 -7.40 -2.81
CA PHE A 42 -1.21 -6.96 -3.96
C PHE A 42 0.25 -7.26 -3.70
N TRP A 43 1.03 -7.43 -4.77
CA TRP A 43 2.46 -7.74 -4.68
C TRP A 43 3.25 -6.72 -5.48
N ILE A 44 4.16 -6.01 -4.80
CA ILE A 44 5.09 -5.08 -5.43
C ILE A 44 6.44 -5.78 -5.58
N SER A 45 7.02 -5.71 -6.79
CA SER A 45 8.37 -6.20 -7.04
C SER A 45 9.38 -5.05 -6.97
N LEU A 46 10.34 -5.12 -6.04
CA LEU A 46 11.41 -4.14 -5.88
C LEU A 46 12.75 -4.86 -5.77
N GLY A 47 13.70 -4.53 -6.63
CA GLY A 47 15.06 -5.09 -6.58
C GLY A 47 15.12 -6.63 -6.66
N GLY A 48 14.17 -7.27 -7.36
CA GLY A 48 14.08 -8.73 -7.46
C GLY A 48 13.34 -9.42 -6.32
N PHE A 49 12.95 -8.69 -5.27
CA PHE A 49 12.15 -9.20 -4.16
C PHE A 49 10.68 -8.83 -4.33
N LYS A 50 9.79 -9.65 -3.76
CA LYS A 50 8.34 -9.40 -3.74
C LYS A 50 7.89 -9.00 -2.35
N PHE A 51 7.13 -7.92 -2.28
CA PHE A 51 6.57 -7.35 -1.06
C PHE A 51 5.05 -7.40 -1.14
N GLU A 52 4.43 -8.12 -0.21
CA GLU A 52 2.98 -8.21 -0.08
C GLU A 52 2.41 -6.93 0.54
N ILE A 53 1.29 -6.46 0.00
CA ILE A 53 0.41 -5.47 0.62
C ILE A 53 -0.92 -6.16 0.87
N ALA A 54 -1.07 -6.67 2.10
CA ALA A 54 -2.29 -7.33 2.55
C ALA A 54 -3.46 -6.33 2.71
N PRO A 55 -4.72 -6.79 2.66
CA PRO A 55 -5.90 -5.92 2.80
C PRO A 55 -5.87 -4.98 4.01
N GLU A 56 -5.35 -5.40 5.17
CA GLU A 56 -5.24 -4.52 6.34
C GLU A 56 -4.31 -3.31 6.14
N HIS A 57 -3.44 -3.36 5.14
CA HIS A 57 -2.49 -2.29 4.84
C HIS A 57 -3.03 -1.29 3.82
N TYR A 58 -4.00 -1.68 2.98
CA TYR A 58 -4.59 -0.80 1.98
C TYR A 58 -6.08 -0.49 2.17
N VAL A 59 -6.72 -1.02 3.22
CA VAL A 59 -8.12 -0.69 3.58
C VAL A 59 -8.16 0.07 4.88
N TYR A 60 -8.77 1.25 4.84
CA TYR A 60 -9.11 2.04 6.02
C TYR A 60 -10.58 1.89 6.35
N ARG A 61 -10.88 1.60 7.63
CA ARG A 61 -12.25 1.51 8.15
C ARG A 61 -12.55 2.80 8.89
N ASP A 62 -13.63 3.47 8.51
CA ASP A 62 -14.20 4.52 9.35
C ASP A 62 -14.98 3.83 10.48
N PRO A 63 -14.62 4.01 11.76
CA PRO A 63 -15.34 3.37 12.87
C PRO A 63 -16.73 3.98 13.11
N GLU A 64 -16.99 5.19 12.63
CA GLU A 64 -18.26 5.91 12.81
C GLU A 64 -19.22 5.68 11.65
N LYS A 65 -18.69 5.37 10.45
CA LYS A 65 -19.48 5.07 9.25
C LYS A 65 -19.38 3.60 8.86
N LYS A 66 -20.42 3.04 8.25
CA LYS A 66 -20.36 1.68 7.65
C LYS A 66 -19.62 1.66 6.30
N THR A 67 -18.72 2.62 6.07
CA THR A 67 -17.98 2.82 4.82
C THR A 67 -16.49 2.58 5.04
N CYS A 68 -15.85 2.00 4.04
CA CYS A 68 -14.42 1.73 4.01
C CYS A 68 -13.80 2.56 2.89
N SER A 69 -12.50 2.81 2.96
CA SER A 69 -11.78 3.55 1.92
C SER A 69 -10.49 2.84 1.55
N SER A 70 -10.17 2.87 0.26
CA SER A 70 -8.92 2.35 -0.31
C SER A 70 -7.77 3.31 -0.08
N ALA A 71 -6.59 2.78 0.22
CA ALA A 71 -5.32 3.52 0.29
C ALA A 71 -4.67 3.75 -1.09
N TRP A 72 -5.22 3.17 -2.15
CA TRP A 72 -4.74 3.34 -3.52
C TRP A 72 -5.33 4.62 -4.11
N VAL A 73 -4.48 5.60 -4.41
CA VAL A 73 -4.91 6.94 -4.83
C VAL A 73 -4.21 7.31 -6.15
N PRO A 74 -4.95 7.82 -7.15
CA PRO A 74 -4.34 8.26 -8.41
C PRO A 74 -3.48 9.51 -8.19
N SER A 75 -2.27 9.51 -8.72
CA SER A 75 -1.42 10.69 -8.84
C SER A 75 -1.32 11.10 -10.30
N TYR A 76 -1.68 12.35 -10.61
CA TYR A 76 -1.63 12.89 -11.97
C TYR A 76 -0.31 13.61 -12.26
N ASP A 77 0.43 13.98 -11.21
CA ASP A 77 1.60 14.85 -11.30
C ASP A 77 2.93 14.08 -11.25
N SER A 78 2.88 12.76 -11.05
CA SER A 78 4.07 11.93 -10.84
C SER A 78 4.12 10.70 -11.76
N PRO A 79 5.21 10.46 -12.49
CA PRO A 79 5.40 9.26 -13.29
C PRO A 79 5.85 8.04 -12.46
N PHE A 80 5.99 8.18 -11.13
CA PHE A 80 6.48 7.13 -10.24
C PHE A 80 5.48 6.77 -9.15
N TRP A 81 5.59 5.54 -8.65
CA TRP A 81 4.84 5.08 -7.49
C TRP A 81 5.37 5.71 -6.21
N VAL A 82 4.46 6.17 -5.36
CA VAL A 82 4.78 6.60 -3.99
C VAL A 82 4.31 5.53 -3.03
N LEU A 83 5.25 4.97 -2.28
CA LEU A 83 5.01 3.97 -1.25
C LEU A 83 5.08 4.64 0.11
N GLY A 84 3.91 5.03 0.61
CA GLY A 84 3.73 5.74 1.87
C GLY A 84 3.50 4.83 3.07
N ASP A 85 2.88 5.37 4.11
CA ASP A 85 2.59 4.66 5.37
C ASP A 85 1.84 3.35 5.16
N SER A 86 0.94 3.30 4.18
CA SER A 86 0.24 2.06 3.82
C SER A 86 1.18 0.91 3.44
N PHE A 87 2.34 1.22 2.85
CA PHE A 87 3.41 0.24 2.65
C PHE A 87 4.31 0.10 3.89
N LEU A 88 4.72 1.23 4.47
CA LEU A 88 5.71 1.28 5.56
C LEU A 88 5.20 0.71 6.89
N ARG A 89 3.88 0.58 7.08
CA ARG A 89 3.31 -0.19 8.19
C ARG A 89 3.63 -1.69 8.11
N ALA A 90 3.79 -2.24 6.91
CA ALA A 90 4.14 -3.65 6.72
C ALA A 90 5.67 -3.88 6.72
N TYR A 91 6.45 -2.87 6.37
CA TYR A 91 7.89 -3.00 6.18
C TYR A 91 8.68 -1.87 6.83
N TYR A 92 9.64 -2.25 7.66
CA TYR A 92 10.65 -1.33 8.16
C TYR A 92 11.62 -0.97 7.02
N ALA A 93 11.87 0.33 6.84
CA ALA A 93 12.77 0.84 5.81
C ALA A 93 14.02 1.50 6.42
N VAL A 94 15.20 1.09 5.94
CA VAL A 94 16.48 1.71 6.28
C VAL A 94 17.00 2.45 5.05
N PHE A 95 17.22 3.75 5.18
CA PHE A 95 17.79 4.60 4.14
C PHE A 95 19.30 4.73 4.37
N ASP A 96 20.08 3.94 3.63
CA ASP A 96 21.54 3.99 3.69
C ASP A 96 22.04 5.02 2.67
N MET A 97 22.34 6.21 3.18
CA MET A 97 22.81 7.34 2.37
C MET A 97 24.25 7.16 1.88
N LYS A 98 25.06 6.35 2.57
CA LYS A 98 26.45 6.10 2.18
C LYS A 98 26.49 5.24 0.92
N ASP A 99 25.74 4.14 0.93
CA ASP A 99 25.69 3.20 -0.20
C ASP A 99 24.54 3.49 -1.17
N LYS A 100 23.75 4.56 -0.93
CA LYS A 100 22.62 5.00 -1.75
C LYS A 100 21.59 3.89 -1.99
N LYS A 101 21.24 3.15 -0.94
CA LYS A 101 20.32 2.01 -1.01
C LYS A 101 19.22 2.13 0.05
N VAL A 102 18.12 1.43 -0.21
CA VAL A 102 17.03 1.26 0.76
C VAL A 102 16.95 -0.22 1.12
N GLY A 103 17.06 -0.54 2.40
CA GLY A 103 16.82 -1.86 2.96
C GLY A 103 15.37 -1.97 3.43
N LEU A 104 14.72 -3.12 3.21
CA LEU A 104 13.35 -3.39 3.63
C LEU A 104 13.29 -4.73 4.38
N ALA A 105 12.57 -4.76 5.49
CA ALA A 105 12.30 -5.97 6.24
C ALA A 105 10.84 -5.99 6.75
N PRO A 106 10.14 -7.14 6.74
CA PRO A 106 8.80 -7.23 7.29
C PRO A 106 8.81 -7.02 8.81
N ILE A 107 7.87 -6.24 9.32
CA ILE A 107 7.84 -5.87 10.77
C ILE A 107 7.61 -7.06 11.70
N ASN A 108 6.98 -8.13 11.22
CA ASN A 108 6.70 -9.35 11.98
C ASN A 108 7.69 -10.48 11.66
N MET A 109 8.92 -10.16 11.23
CA MET A 109 9.94 -11.18 11.02
C MET A 109 10.34 -11.79 12.37
N PRO A 110 10.08 -13.08 12.63
CA PRO A 110 10.54 -13.70 13.87
C PRO A 110 12.07 -13.63 13.90
N LEU A 111 12.61 -13.11 15.01
CA LEU A 111 14.05 -13.10 15.25
C LEU A 111 14.56 -14.53 15.14
N ARG A 112 15.33 -14.84 14.09
CA ARG A 112 16.10 -16.08 14.07
C ARG A 112 17.19 -15.92 15.11
N HIS A 113 17.05 -16.62 16.23
CA HIS A 113 18.16 -16.81 17.16
C HIS A 113 19.29 -17.49 16.39
N PHE A 114 20.44 -16.81 16.32
CA PHE A 114 21.71 -17.38 15.87
C PHE A 114 22.42 -18.00 17.07
#